data_AF-A0AAV7A791-F1
#
_entry.id   AF-A0AAV7A791-F1
#
_cell.length_a   1.000
_cell.length_b   1.000
_cell.length_c   1.000
_cell.angle_alpha   90.00
_cell.angle_beta   90.00
_cell.angle_gamma   90.00
#
_symmetry.space_group_name_H-M   'P 1'
#
loop_
_entity.id
_entity.type
_entity.pdbx_description
1 polymer ?
#
loop_
_entity_poly.entity_id
_entity_poly.type
_entity_poly.pdbx_seq_one_letter_code
_entity_poly.pdbx_strand_id
1 'polypeptide(L)'
;MNTQDTEADCAQALRTQKQQMADMLRELKQTRLQKIWIPHPSTRLQQRRGSSVPQFTNSPTMIIMVGLPARGKTYISKKLTRYLNWIGTPTKVFNVGQYRREAVQTYKNYEFFRSDNQEAMKIRKQCALNALKDVNTYLTREEGQVAVFDATNTTRERRSMILQFAKNRGFKVFFIESICDDPDIIAENITQVKLSSPDYKDCDREKVVEDFLKRIECYQMTYEPLHDDMDSDLSYIKIFNVGSRYLVNRVQDHIQSRTVYYLMNIHVTPRSIYLSRHGESELNLTGRIGGDSGLSNRGKQFAHALGNFVKSQNITDLKVWTSHMKRTIQTAEALGVPYEQWKALNEIDAGVCEEMTYEEIQEHFPEEFALRDQDKYRYRYPKGESYEDLVQRLEPVIMELERQENVLVICHQAVMRCLLAYFLDKSAEELPYLKCPLHTVLKLTPVAYGCKVESIYLNIEAVNTHREKPMNVAVSRDPEEALDTVPDHF
;
A
#
# COMPACT_ATOMS: atom_id res chain seq x y z
N MET A 1 11.46 58.34 -31.07
CA MET A 1 10.10 57.77 -30.90
C MET A 1 10.15 56.35 -31.46
N ASN A 2 9.99 55.23 -30.76
CA ASN A 2 9.49 54.93 -29.41
C ASN A 2 10.10 53.59 -28.94
N THR A 3 11.29 53.62 -28.35
CA THR A 3 11.86 52.44 -27.65
C THR A 3 11.71 52.53 -26.13
N GLN A 4 11.41 53.72 -25.59
CA GLN A 4 11.16 53.93 -24.16
C GLN A 4 9.71 53.55 -23.74
N ASP A 5 8.74 53.66 -24.64
CA ASP A 5 7.34 53.34 -24.34
C ASP A 5 7.09 51.83 -24.19
N THR A 6 7.83 50.99 -24.93
CA THR A 6 7.67 49.53 -24.87
C THR A 6 8.26 48.88 -23.61
N GLU A 7 9.36 49.42 -23.07
CA GLU A 7 9.92 48.96 -21.78
C GLU A 7 9.06 49.40 -20.59
N ALA A 8 8.49 50.61 -20.65
CA ALA A 8 7.58 51.12 -19.62
C ALA A 8 6.28 50.30 -19.56
N ASP A 9 5.68 49.97 -20.70
CA ASP A 9 4.48 49.13 -20.77
C ASP A 9 4.74 47.69 -20.29
N CYS A 10 5.91 47.12 -20.61
CA CYS A 10 6.28 45.78 -20.14
C CYS A 10 6.51 45.76 -18.63
N ALA A 11 7.16 46.78 -18.07
CA ALA A 11 7.36 46.94 -16.63
C ALA A 11 6.03 47.18 -15.88
N GLN A 12 5.09 47.91 -16.48
CA GLN A 12 3.76 48.15 -15.95
C GLN A 12 2.90 46.87 -15.95
N ALA A 13 2.97 46.07 -17.02
CA ALA A 13 2.32 44.77 -17.10
C ALA A 13 2.87 43.79 -16.04
N LEU A 14 4.20 43.74 -15.86
CA LEU A 14 4.87 42.93 -14.83
C LEU A 14 4.51 43.38 -13.40
N ARG A 15 4.40 44.69 -13.14
CA ARG A 15 3.92 45.21 -11.85
C ARG A 15 2.46 44.87 -11.60
N THR A 16 1.62 44.95 -12.63
CA THR A 16 0.19 44.61 -12.53
C THR A 16 -0.01 43.11 -12.28
N GLN A 17 0.77 42.25 -12.95
CA GLN A 17 0.80 40.80 -12.67
C GLN A 17 1.29 40.49 -11.25
N LYS A 18 2.35 41.15 -10.78
CA LYS A 18 2.84 40.98 -9.41
C LYS A 18 1.82 41.44 -8.36
N GLN A 19 1.13 42.55 -8.62
CA GLN A 19 0.07 43.06 -7.75
C GLN A 19 -1.15 42.12 -7.74
N GLN A 20 -1.59 41.63 -8.91
CA GLN A 20 -2.66 40.64 -9.00
C GLN A 20 -2.29 39.31 -8.32
N MET A 21 -1.04 38.86 -8.43
CA MET A 21 -0.55 37.66 -7.73
C MET A 21 -0.45 37.88 -6.22
N ALA A 22 -0.05 39.08 -5.78
CA ALA A 22 -0.03 39.47 -4.37
C ALA A 22 -1.46 39.58 -3.79
N ASP A 23 -2.42 40.10 -4.55
CA ASP A 23 -3.82 40.18 -4.14
C ASP A 23 -4.52 38.81 -4.19
N MET A 24 -4.10 37.91 -5.08
CA MET A 24 -4.55 36.51 -5.12
C MET A 24 -4.02 35.69 -3.92
N LEU A 25 -2.81 35.97 -3.46
CA LEU A 25 -2.25 35.40 -2.22
C LEU A 25 -2.95 35.92 -0.95
N ARG A 26 -3.69 37.04 -1.03
CA ARG A 26 -4.37 37.66 0.12
C ARG A 26 -5.71 37.01 0.47
N GLU A 27 -6.30 36.17 -0.40
CA GLU A 27 -7.56 35.47 -0.14
C GLU A 27 -7.41 33.95 -0.27
N LEU A 28 -6.54 33.36 0.55
CA LEU A 28 -6.50 31.90 0.72
C LEU A 28 -7.39 31.50 1.91
N LYS A 29 -8.16 30.43 1.74
CA LYS A 29 -8.92 29.79 2.81
C LYS A 29 -8.35 28.40 3.07
N GLN A 30 -8.16 28.06 4.33
CA GLN A 30 -7.74 26.71 4.71
C GLN A 30 -8.95 25.75 4.71
N THR A 31 -8.80 24.56 4.13
CA THR A 31 -9.80 23.50 4.21
C THR A 31 -9.91 22.98 5.64
N ARG A 32 -11.13 22.71 6.10
CA ARG A 32 -11.40 22.29 7.48
C ARG A 32 -10.78 20.93 7.83
N LEU A 33 -10.94 19.95 6.94
CA LEU A 33 -10.51 18.57 7.21
C LEU A 33 -8.99 18.38 7.07
N GLN A 34 -8.45 18.68 5.89
CA GLN A 34 -7.04 18.42 5.55
C GLN A 34 -6.12 19.60 5.89
N LYS A 35 -6.64 20.75 6.31
CA LYS A 35 -5.82 21.94 6.61
C LYS A 35 -4.98 22.44 5.42
N ILE A 36 -5.50 22.30 4.19
CA ILE A 36 -4.84 22.72 2.94
C ILE A 36 -5.30 24.13 2.57
N TRP A 37 -4.37 25.02 2.21
CA TRP A 37 -4.70 26.36 1.71
C TRP A 37 -5.18 26.29 0.25
N ILE A 38 -6.41 26.75 0.01
CA ILE A 38 -7.02 26.84 -1.31
C ILE A 38 -7.45 28.29 -1.62
N PRO A 39 -7.53 28.70 -2.89
CA PRO A 39 -8.07 30.01 -3.26
C PRO A 39 -9.51 30.20 -2.78
N HIS A 40 -9.87 31.41 -2.33
CA HIS A 40 -11.22 31.71 -1.86
C HIS A 40 -12.27 31.56 -2.98
N PRO A 41 -13.47 31.00 -2.72
CA PRO A 41 -14.50 30.75 -3.74
C PRO A 41 -14.99 31.98 -4.52
N SER A 42 -14.78 33.19 -3.99
CA SER A 42 -15.11 34.48 -4.66
C SER A 42 -14.18 34.80 -5.84
N THR A 43 -13.02 34.14 -5.95
CA THR A 43 -12.16 34.30 -7.12
C THR A 43 -12.82 33.66 -8.33
N ARG A 44 -13.11 34.46 -9.38
CA ARG A 44 -13.80 34.10 -10.65
C ARG A 44 -13.05 33.05 -11.52
N LEU A 45 -12.24 32.20 -10.94
CA LEU A 45 -11.54 31.11 -11.64
C LEU A 45 -12.41 29.85 -11.79
N GLN A 46 -13.55 29.74 -11.11
CA GLN A 46 -14.48 28.62 -11.30
C GLN A 46 -15.22 28.65 -12.66
N GLN A 47 -15.21 29.77 -13.40
CA GLN A 47 -15.82 29.84 -14.74
C GLN A 47 -14.97 29.23 -15.86
N ARG A 48 -13.75 28.76 -15.57
CA ARG A 48 -12.95 27.93 -16.50
C ARG A 48 -12.86 26.48 -16.04
N ARG A 49 -13.99 25.83 -15.74
CA ARG A 49 -14.10 24.37 -15.88
C ARG A 49 -14.40 23.98 -17.33
N GLY A 50 -13.63 24.55 -18.26
CA GLY A 50 -13.44 24.03 -19.60
C GLY A 50 -12.16 23.19 -19.56
N SER A 51 -12.30 21.89 -19.79
CA SER A 51 -11.25 20.91 -20.08
C SER A 51 -9.94 21.53 -20.60
N SER A 52 -8.99 21.77 -19.70
CA SER A 52 -7.68 22.33 -20.09
C SER A 52 -6.55 21.89 -19.16
N VAL A 53 -6.61 20.65 -18.67
CA VAL A 53 -5.39 19.94 -18.29
C VAL A 53 -4.91 19.23 -19.56
N PRO A 54 -3.68 19.44 -20.05
CA PRO A 54 -3.15 18.57 -21.10
C PRO A 54 -3.15 17.13 -20.55
N GLN A 55 -4.01 16.28 -21.13
CA GLN A 55 -4.30 14.89 -20.71
C GLN A 55 -3.07 13.96 -20.68
N PHE A 56 -1.92 14.41 -21.18
CA PHE A 56 -0.72 13.58 -21.35
C PHE A 56 0.16 13.45 -20.10
N THR A 57 -0.04 14.26 -19.07
CA THR A 57 0.84 14.22 -17.87
C THR A 57 0.44 13.12 -16.87
N ASN A 58 -0.86 12.82 -16.74
CA ASN A 58 -1.41 11.84 -15.78
C ASN A 58 -2.23 10.72 -16.45
N SER A 59 -1.84 10.26 -17.64
CA SER A 59 -2.48 9.10 -18.29
C SER A 59 -2.42 7.86 -17.37
N PRO A 60 -3.53 7.13 -17.16
CA PRO A 60 -3.54 5.89 -16.39
C PRO A 60 -2.57 4.85 -16.98
N THR A 61 -2.07 3.96 -16.12
CA THR A 61 -1.07 2.95 -16.50
C THR A 61 -1.64 1.54 -16.44
N MET A 62 -1.42 0.77 -17.50
CA MET A 62 -1.64 -0.66 -17.51
C MET A 62 -0.31 -1.39 -17.24
N ILE A 63 -0.25 -2.12 -16.13
CA ILE A 63 0.87 -3.00 -15.82
C ILE A 63 0.56 -4.39 -16.36
N ILE A 64 1.39 -4.90 -17.26
CA ILE A 64 1.13 -6.17 -17.96
C ILE A 64 2.11 -7.23 -17.47
N MET A 65 1.59 -8.24 -16.77
CA MET A 65 2.42 -9.36 -16.33
C MET A 65 2.78 -10.27 -17.51
N VAL A 66 4.03 -10.71 -17.58
CA VAL A 66 4.55 -11.62 -18.62
C VAL A 66 5.31 -12.77 -17.96
N GLY A 67 5.17 -13.97 -18.52
CA GLY A 67 5.98 -15.14 -18.14
C GLY A 67 5.17 -16.42 -17.97
N LEU A 68 5.89 -17.53 -17.86
CA LEU A 68 5.31 -18.88 -17.72
C LEU A 68 4.50 -19.05 -16.42
N PRO A 69 3.58 -20.04 -16.34
CA PRO A 69 2.92 -20.39 -15.08
C PRO A 69 3.92 -20.72 -13.95
N ALA A 70 3.51 -20.55 -12.69
CA ALA A 70 4.36 -20.72 -11.49
C ALA A 70 5.67 -19.90 -11.48
N ARG A 71 5.61 -18.66 -11.99
CA ARG A 71 6.71 -17.68 -11.96
C ARG A 71 6.42 -16.47 -11.05
N GLY A 72 5.59 -16.63 -10.03
CA GLY A 72 5.30 -15.54 -9.07
C GLY A 72 4.49 -14.34 -9.60
N LYS A 73 3.97 -14.36 -10.84
CA LYS A 73 3.21 -13.22 -11.41
C LYS A 73 2.05 -12.73 -10.53
N THR A 74 1.20 -13.64 -10.06
CA THR A 74 0.05 -13.28 -9.20
C THR A 74 0.51 -12.78 -7.84
N TYR A 75 1.62 -13.30 -7.31
CA TYR A 75 2.23 -12.80 -6.08
C TYR A 75 2.69 -11.36 -6.24
N ILE A 76 3.48 -11.09 -7.30
CA ILE A 76 3.95 -9.74 -7.64
C ILE A 76 2.77 -8.80 -7.85
N SER A 77 1.76 -9.23 -8.63
CA SER A 77 0.57 -8.43 -8.92
C SER A 77 -0.14 -7.98 -7.65
N LYS A 78 -0.42 -8.91 -6.73
CA LYS A 78 -1.10 -8.58 -5.47
C LYS A 78 -0.24 -7.71 -4.55
N LYS A 79 1.04 -8.05 -4.37
CA LYS A 79 1.95 -7.26 -3.52
C LYS A 79 2.12 -5.84 -4.05
N LEU A 80 2.25 -5.67 -5.36
CA LEU A 80 2.39 -4.36 -6.01
C LEU A 80 1.09 -3.56 -5.89
N THR A 81 -0.06 -4.18 -6.14
CA THR A 81 -1.37 -3.53 -5.98
C THR A 81 -1.59 -3.08 -4.54
N ARG A 82 -1.28 -3.91 -3.55
CA ARG A 82 -1.36 -3.57 -2.13
C ARG A 82 -0.50 -2.37 -1.78
N TYR A 83 0.76 -2.38 -2.23
CA TYR A 83 1.69 -1.26 -2.02
C TYR A 83 1.19 0.03 -2.67
N LEU A 84 0.81 0.00 -3.95
CA LEU A 84 0.33 1.18 -4.67
C LEU A 84 -0.95 1.74 -4.04
N ASN A 85 -1.91 0.90 -3.65
CA ASN A 85 -3.10 1.35 -2.93
C ASN A 85 -2.75 1.97 -1.58
N TRP A 86 -1.84 1.36 -0.82
CA TRP A 86 -1.44 1.84 0.50
C TRP A 86 -0.80 3.23 0.42
N ILE A 87 0.05 3.52 -0.59
CA ILE A 87 0.61 4.87 -0.80
C ILE A 87 -0.37 5.86 -1.47
N GLY A 88 -1.63 5.47 -1.69
CA GLY A 88 -2.68 6.33 -2.24
C GLY A 88 -2.81 6.35 -3.76
N THR A 89 -2.28 5.35 -4.48
CA THR A 89 -2.45 5.17 -5.93
C THR A 89 -3.50 4.09 -6.23
N PRO A 90 -4.75 4.46 -6.62
CA PRO A 90 -5.82 3.49 -6.88
C PRO A 90 -5.41 2.46 -7.91
N THR A 91 -5.27 1.22 -7.46
CA THR A 91 -4.77 0.09 -8.25
C THR A 91 -5.66 -1.13 -8.12
N LYS A 92 -5.92 -1.83 -9.23
CA LYS A 92 -6.72 -3.07 -9.24
C LYS A 92 -6.07 -4.16 -10.11
N VAL A 93 -6.14 -5.41 -9.63
CA VAL A 93 -5.68 -6.58 -10.39
C VAL A 93 -6.82 -7.16 -11.21
N PHE A 94 -6.54 -7.46 -12.47
CA PHE A 94 -7.43 -8.15 -13.41
C PHE A 94 -6.80 -9.50 -13.78
N ASN A 95 -7.14 -10.55 -13.02
CA ASN A 95 -6.58 -11.89 -13.22
C ASN A 95 -7.37 -12.65 -14.28
N VAL A 96 -6.82 -12.81 -15.49
CA VAL A 96 -7.51 -13.50 -16.61
C VAL A 96 -7.84 -14.97 -16.27
N GLY A 97 -7.09 -15.57 -15.35
CA GLY A 97 -7.40 -16.90 -14.82
C GLY A 97 -8.76 -16.98 -14.12
N GLN A 98 -9.20 -15.91 -13.45
CA GLN A 98 -10.52 -15.83 -12.82
C GLN A 98 -11.64 -15.77 -13.87
N TYR A 99 -11.53 -14.87 -14.84
CA TYR A 99 -12.46 -14.79 -15.98
C TYR A 99 -12.61 -16.13 -16.72
N ARG A 100 -11.51 -16.90 -16.82
CA ARG A 100 -11.54 -18.24 -17.42
C ARG A 100 -12.27 -19.25 -16.55
N ARG A 101 -12.10 -19.22 -15.22
CA ARG A 101 -12.83 -20.13 -14.31
C ARG A 101 -14.33 -19.86 -14.34
N GLU A 102 -14.73 -18.59 -14.36
CA GLU A 102 -16.14 -18.19 -14.46
C GLU A 102 -16.77 -18.62 -15.80
N ALA A 103 -16.00 -18.59 -16.89
CA ALA A 103 -16.50 -18.98 -18.21
C ALA A 103 -16.59 -20.50 -18.43
N VAL A 104 -15.69 -21.30 -17.84
CA VAL A 104 -15.55 -22.75 -18.15
C VAL A 104 -16.13 -23.64 -17.04
N GLN A 105 -16.47 -23.08 -15.87
CA GLN A 105 -17.04 -23.71 -14.66
C GLN A 105 -16.21 -24.85 -14.03
N THR A 106 -15.68 -25.79 -14.82
CA THR A 106 -14.89 -26.93 -14.33
C THR A 106 -13.60 -27.09 -15.11
N TYR A 107 -12.47 -27.04 -14.42
CA TYR A 107 -11.17 -27.39 -14.99
C TYR A 107 -11.03 -28.91 -15.05
N LYS A 108 -10.62 -29.47 -16.19
CA LYS A 108 -10.37 -30.91 -16.34
C LYS A 108 -8.88 -31.24 -16.22
N ASN A 109 -8.08 -30.73 -17.15
CA ASN A 109 -6.66 -31.03 -17.27
C ASN A 109 -5.94 -29.98 -18.15
N TYR A 110 -4.64 -30.17 -18.31
CA TYR A 110 -3.73 -29.32 -19.08
C TYR A 110 -4.08 -29.23 -20.58
N GLU A 111 -4.88 -30.14 -21.13
CA GLU A 111 -5.22 -30.17 -22.57
C GLU A 111 -5.99 -28.91 -23.01
N PHE A 112 -6.69 -28.27 -22.08
CA PHE A 112 -7.29 -26.95 -22.28
C PHE A 112 -6.26 -25.87 -22.65
N PHE A 113 -5.00 -26.02 -22.25
CA PHE A 113 -3.96 -25.03 -22.47
C PHE A 113 -3.12 -25.27 -23.72
N ARG A 114 -3.28 -26.41 -24.40
CA ARG A 114 -2.55 -26.72 -25.63
C ARG A 114 -2.77 -25.66 -26.71
N SER A 115 -1.76 -25.45 -27.54
CA SER A 115 -1.78 -24.47 -28.64
C SER A 115 -2.66 -24.91 -29.81
N ASP A 116 -2.81 -26.22 -30.03
CA ASP A 116 -3.65 -26.83 -31.06
C ASP A 116 -5.16 -26.88 -30.70
N ASN A 117 -5.51 -26.63 -29.44
CA ASN A 117 -6.89 -26.55 -28.98
C ASN A 117 -7.53 -25.21 -29.37
N GLN A 118 -8.09 -25.14 -30.59
CA GLN A 118 -8.69 -23.92 -31.15
C GLN A 118 -9.87 -23.38 -30.33
N GLU A 119 -10.71 -24.26 -29.78
CA GLU A 119 -11.85 -23.87 -28.94
C GLU A 119 -11.37 -23.20 -27.64
N ALA A 120 -10.45 -23.84 -26.92
CA ALA A 120 -9.89 -23.29 -25.69
C ALA A 120 -9.08 -22.02 -25.95
N MET A 121 -8.39 -21.90 -27.09
CA MET A 121 -7.74 -20.66 -27.52
C MET A 121 -8.75 -19.52 -27.71
N LYS A 122 -9.89 -19.79 -28.36
CA LYS A 122 -10.98 -18.81 -28.55
C LYS A 122 -11.56 -18.36 -27.21
N ILE A 123 -11.81 -19.31 -26.29
CA ILE A 123 -12.30 -19.01 -24.94
C ILE A 123 -11.28 -18.15 -24.18
N ARG A 124 -10.00 -18.55 -24.12
CA ARG A 124 -8.94 -17.78 -23.44
C ARG A 124 -8.77 -16.38 -24.03
N LYS A 125 -8.89 -16.22 -25.34
CA LYS A 125 -8.88 -14.91 -26.01
C LYS A 125 -10.07 -14.07 -25.58
N GLN A 126 -11.27 -14.65 -25.51
CA GLN A 126 -12.46 -13.94 -25.06
C GLN A 126 -12.37 -13.51 -23.59
N CYS A 127 -11.85 -14.36 -22.69
CA CYS A 127 -11.61 -13.99 -21.29
C CYS A 127 -10.64 -12.80 -21.17
N ALA A 128 -9.57 -12.78 -21.96
CA ALA A 128 -8.65 -11.65 -21.98
C ALA A 128 -9.33 -10.36 -22.47
N LEU A 129 -10.17 -10.44 -23.51
CA LEU A 129 -10.94 -9.28 -24.00
C LEU A 129 -11.96 -8.78 -22.97
N ASN A 130 -12.61 -9.68 -22.24
CA ASN A 130 -13.54 -9.29 -21.16
C ASN A 130 -12.80 -8.58 -20.03
N ALA A 131 -11.66 -9.12 -19.59
CA ALA A 131 -10.82 -8.45 -18.60
C ALA A 131 -10.34 -7.07 -19.07
N LEU A 132 -9.98 -6.90 -20.36
CA LEU A 132 -9.62 -5.59 -20.91
C LEU A 132 -10.81 -4.60 -20.93
N LYS A 133 -12.05 -5.07 -21.14
CA LYS A 133 -13.24 -4.20 -21.02
C LYS A 133 -13.36 -3.66 -19.60
N ASP A 134 -13.16 -4.51 -18.60
CA ASP A 134 -13.24 -4.10 -17.19
C ASP A 134 -12.08 -3.18 -16.80
N VAL A 135 -10.88 -3.40 -17.35
CA VAL A 135 -9.75 -2.44 -17.23
C VAL A 135 -10.17 -1.06 -17.76
N ASN A 136 -10.80 -0.99 -18.93
CA ASN A 136 -11.26 0.28 -19.48
C ASN A 136 -12.28 0.95 -18.55
N THR A 137 -13.27 0.20 -18.06
CA THR A 137 -14.28 0.73 -17.13
C THR A 137 -13.59 1.30 -15.88
N TYR A 138 -12.68 0.53 -15.27
CA TYR A 138 -11.96 0.95 -14.07
C TYR A 138 -11.15 2.24 -14.28
N LEU A 139 -10.32 2.29 -15.33
CA LEU A 139 -9.42 3.42 -15.59
C LEU A 139 -10.13 4.68 -16.13
N THR A 140 -11.37 4.57 -16.63
CA THR A 140 -12.10 5.70 -17.24
C THR A 140 -13.32 6.15 -16.45
N ARG A 141 -13.90 5.28 -15.60
CA ARG A 141 -15.17 5.53 -14.90
C ARG A 141 -15.11 5.33 -13.39
N GLU A 142 -14.12 4.59 -12.86
CA GLU A 142 -14.03 4.25 -11.43
C GLU A 142 -12.82 4.90 -10.75
N GLU A 143 -12.32 6.02 -11.30
CA GLU A 143 -11.17 6.78 -10.76
C GLU A 143 -9.86 5.96 -10.61
N GLY A 144 -9.78 4.81 -11.29
CA GLY A 144 -8.59 3.96 -11.28
C GLY A 144 -7.39 4.61 -11.96
N GLN A 145 -6.21 4.51 -11.36
CA GLN A 145 -4.97 5.04 -11.93
C GLN A 145 -4.07 3.95 -12.51
N VAL A 146 -4.05 2.75 -11.91
CA VAL A 146 -3.22 1.64 -12.35
C VAL A 146 -4.03 0.35 -12.45
N ALA A 147 -3.98 -0.32 -13.61
CA ALA A 147 -4.58 -1.64 -13.80
C ALA A 147 -3.50 -2.70 -13.99
N VAL A 148 -3.44 -3.69 -13.10
CA VAL A 148 -2.51 -4.81 -13.22
C VAL A 148 -3.19 -5.96 -13.96
N PHE A 149 -2.80 -6.20 -15.20
CA PHE A 149 -3.33 -7.26 -16.05
C PHE A 149 -2.53 -8.56 -15.84
N ASP A 150 -3.01 -9.42 -14.94
CA ASP A 150 -2.35 -10.66 -14.53
C ASP A 150 -2.75 -11.84 -15.44
N ALA A 151 -1.88 -12.14 -16.41
CA ALA A 151 -1.96 -13.30 -17.29
C ALA A 151 -0.55 -13.75 -17.70
N THR A 152 -0.44 -14.81 -18.51
CA THR A 152 0.87 -15.27 -19.01
C THR A 152 1.46 -14.31 -20.05
N ASN A 153 0.64 -13.80 -20.97
CA ASN A 153 1.02 -12.86 -22.05
C ASN A 153 2.34 -13.22 -22.76
N THR A 154 2.56 -14.53 -22.94
CA THR A 154 3.82 -15.12 -23.41
C THR A 154 4.06 -14.94 -24.90
N THR A 155 3.06 -14.60 -25.72
CA THR A 155 3.21 -14.41 -27.17
C THR A 155 3.26 -12.94 -27.54
N ARG A 156 3.99 -12.60 -28.60
CA ARG A 156 4.04 -11.24 -29.17
C ARG A 156 2.68 -10.80 -29.69
N GLU A 157 1.94 -11.70 -30.35
CA GLU A 157 0.57 -11.40 -30.83
C GLU A 157 -0.33 -10.90 -29.69
N ARG A 158 -0.27 -11.55 -28.53
CA ARG A 158 -1.05 -11.14 -27.35
C ARG A 158 -0.63 -9.76 -26.85
N ARG A 159 0.68 -9.51 -26.76
CA ARG A 159 1.21 -8.21 -26.29
C ARG A 159 0.86 -7.08 -27.26
N SER A 160 0.95 -7.32 -28.57
CA SER A 160 0.52 -6.36 -29.61
C SER A 160 -0.97 -6.01 -29.52
N MET A 161 -1.84 -6.99 -29.25
CA MET A 161 -3.26 -6.73 -29.00
C MET A 161 -3.48 -5.81 -27.80
N ILE A 162 -2.77 -6.04 -26.70
CA ILE A 162 -2.85 -5.22 -25.48
C ILE A 162 -2.31 -3.80 -25.75
N LEU A 163 -1.17 -3.68 -26.43
CA LEU A 163 -0.58 -2.39 -26.82
C LEU A 163 -1.54 -1.58 -27.70
N GLN A 164 -2.17 -2.21 -28.70
CA GLN A 164 -3.16 -1.54 -29.54
C GLN A 164 -4.38 -1.08 -28.73
N PHE A 165 -4.86 -1.93 -27.81
CA PHE A 165 -5.96 -1.59 -26.91
C PHE A 165 -5.65 -0.35 -26.06
N ALA A 166 -4.45 -0.29 -25.46
CA ALA A 166 -3.99 0.81 -24.63
C ALA A 166 -3.75 2.09 -25.44
N LYS A 167 -3.10 1.98 -26.60
CA LYS A 167 -2.85 3.09 -27.53
C LYS A 167 -4.14 3.78 -27.96
N ASN A 168 -5.18 3.00 -28.31
CA ASN A 168 -6.48 3.53 -28.72
C ASN A 168 -7.21 4.31 -27.60
N ARG A 169 -6.75 4.20 -26.34
CA ARG A 169 -7.36 4.82 -25.16
C ARG A 169 -6.44 5.83 -24.46
N GLY A 170 -5.20 6.00 -24.96
CA GLY A 170 -4.21 6.85 -24.33
C GLY A 170 -3.70 6.33 -22.98
N PHE A 171 -3.77 5.02 -22.74
CA PHE A 171 -3.18 4.41 -21.54
C PHE A 171 -1.69 4.15 -21.75
N LYS A 172 -0.89 4.37 -20.70
CA LYS A 172 0.52 3.94 -20.66
C LYS A 172 0.58 2.43 -20.43
N VAL A 173 1.66 1.79 -20.88
CA VAL A 173 1.87 0.34 -20.71
C VAL A 173 3.25 0.11 -20.11
N PHE A 174 3.31 -0.67 -19.03
CA PHE A 174 4.54 -1.10 -18.40
C PHE A 174 4.53 -2.62 -18.21
N PHE A 175 5.46 -3.34 -18.83
CA PHE A 175 5.51 -4.80 -18.71
C PHE A 175 6.37 -5.23 -17.51
N ILE A 176 5.90 -6.25 -16.77
CA ILE A 176 6.68 -6.93 -15.74
C ILE A 176 6.81 -8.39 -16.17
N GLU A 177 7.98 -8.77 -16.64
CA GLU A 177 8.29 -10.16 -17.01
C GLU A 177 9.00 -10.87 -15.87
N SER A 178 8.44 -11.99 -15.41
CA SER A 178 9.06 -12.84 -14.41
C SER A 178 9.61 -14.12 -15.06
N ILE A 179 10.93 -14.27 -15.01
CA ILE A 179 11.71 -15.35 -15.60
C ILE A 179 12.34 -16.13 -14.47
N CYS A 180 12.11 -17.44 -14.42
CA CYS A 180 12.74 -18.30 -13.44
C CYS A 180 12.97 -19.68 -14.06
N ASP A 181 14.22 -20.12 -14.00
CA ASP A 181 14.66 -21.40 -14.55
C ASP A 181 15.14 -22.35 -13.43
N ASP A 182 15.09 -21.89 -12.19
CA ASP A 182 15.44 -22.63 -10.97
C ASP A 182 14.33 -23.65 -10.63
N PRO A 183 14.60 -24.97 -10.70
CA PRO A 183 13.60 -26.01 -10.44
C PRO A 183 13.02 -25.98 -9.02
N ASP A 184 13.83 -25.62 -8.01
CA ASP A 184 13.41 -25.64 -6.61
C ASP A 184 12.42 -24.51 -6.34
N ILE A 185 12.69 -23.32 -6.88
CA ILE A 185 11.77 -22.18 -6.82
C ILE A 185 10.44 -22.51 -7.53
N ILE A 186 10.51 -23.20 -8.66
CA ILE A 186 9.31 -23.57 -9.43
C ILE A 186 8.47 -24.59 -8.64
N ALA A 187 9.11 -25.61 -8.07
CA ALA A 187 8.46 -26.62 -7.24
C ALA A 187 7.79 -26.01 -6.01
N GLU A 188 8.48 -25.09 -5.32
CA GLU A 188 7.93 -24.38 -4.16
C GLU A 188 6.72 -23.52 -4.54
N ASN A 189 6.80 -22.80 -5.66
CA ASN A 189 5.68 -21.99 -6.17
C ASN A 189 4.46 -22.85 -6.53
N ILE A 190 4.66 -24.04 -7.08
CA ILE A 190 3.56 -24.98 -7.37
C ILE A 190 2.91 -25.43 -6.06
N THR A 191 3.74 -25.83 -5.09
CA THR A 191 3.30 -26.33 -3.79
C THR A 191 2.53 -25.29 -2.99
N GLN A 192 3.07 -24.09 -2.81
CA GLN A 192 2.46 -23.05 -1.97
C GLN A 192 1.18 -22.47 -2.58
N VAL A 193 1.14 -22.30 -3.90
CA VAL A 193 0.19 -21.38 -4.56
C VAL A 193 -0.82 -22.12 -5.43
N LYS A 194 -0.45 -23.28 -5.97
CA LYS A 194 -1.26 -24.00 -6.98
C LYS A 194 -1.98 -25.21 -6.43
N LEU A 195 -1.47 -25.85 -5.38
CA LEU A 195 -2.22 -26.88 -4.65
C LEU A 195 -3.49 -26.33 -3.98
N SER A 196 -3.50 -25.05 -3.61
CA SER A 196 -4.67 -24.35 -3.05
C SER A 196 -5.56 -23.67 -4.12
N SER A 197 -5.25 -23.84 -5.41
CA SER A 197 -6.01 -23.23 -6.50
C SER A 197 -7.39 -23.87 -6.67
N PRO A 198 -8.45 -23.10 -6.93
CA PRO A 198 -9.77 -23.65 -7.26
C PRO A 198 -9.78 -24.55 -8.50
N ASP A 199 -8.79 -24.40 -9.39
CA ASP A 199 -8.61 -25.28 -10.56
C ASP A 199 -8.40 -26.75 -10.16
N TYR A 200 -7.86 -27.02 -8.96
CA TYR A 200 -7.41 -28.35 -8.51
C TYR A 200 -8.17 -28.82 -7.26
N LYS A 201 -9.37 -28.30 -7.06
CA LYS A 201 -10.24 -28.72 -5.96
C LYS A 201 -10.46 -30.23 -6.03
N ASP A 202 -10.30 -30.92 -4.90
CA ASP A 202 -10.50 -32.37 -4.76
C ASP A 202 -9.55 -33.26 -5.60
N CYS A 203 -8.44 -32.71 -6.11
CA CYS A 203 -7.42 -33.47 -6.84
C CYS A 203 -6.27 -33.91 -5.92
N ASP A 204 -5.70 -35.08 -6.18
CA ASP A 204 -4.52 -35.58 -5.48
C ASP A 204 -3.28 -34.74 -5.78
N ARG A 205 -2.45 -34.46 -4.77
CA ARG A 205 -1.31 -33.52 -4.86
C ARG A 205 -0.34 -33.91 -5.97
N GLU A 206 -0.02 -35.20 -6.08
CA GLU A 206 0.91 -35.71 -7.10
C GLU A 206 0.38 -35.47 -8.51
N LYS A 207 -0.92 -35.74 -8.74
CA LYS A 207 -1.59 -35.49 -10.02
C LYS A 207 -1.70 -34.01 -10.36
N VAL A 208 -1.86 -33.14 -9.35
CA VAL A 208 -1.86 -31.68 -9.54
C VAL A 208 -0.50 -31.20 -10.04
N VAL A 209 0.59 -31.68 -9.42
CA VAL A 209 1.95 -31.31 -9.83
C VAL A 209 2.19 -31.78 -11.28
N GLU A 210 1.85 -33.03 -11.61
CA GLU A 210 2.02 -33.58 -12.96
C GLU A 210 1.23 -32.78 -14.02
N ASP A 211 -0.06 -32.52 -13.77
CA ASP A 211 -0.89 -31.71 -14.67
C ASP A 211 -0.34 -30.30 -14.85
N PHE A 212 0.13 -29.69 -13.75
CA PHE A 212 0.65 -28.33 -13.80
C PHE A 212 1.98 -28.23 -14.56
N LEU A 213 2.85 -29.24 -14.46
CA LEU A 213 4.08 -29.31 -15.26
C LEU A 213 3.77 -29.42 -16.75
N LYS A 214 2.85 -30.31 -17.15
CA LYS A 214 2.38 -30.43 -18.55
C LYS A 214 1.71 -29.14 -19.04
N ARG A 215 1.01 -28.42 -18.16
CA ARG A 215 0.47 -27.10 -18.45
C ARG A 215 1.59 -26.08 -18.71
N ILE A 216 2.70 -26.10 -17.97
CA ILE A 216 3.85 -25.22 -18.22
C ILE A 216 4.44 -25.51 -19.61
N GLU A 217 4.63 -26.79 -19.96
CA GLU A 217 5.14 -27.22 -21.27
C GLU A 217 4.29 -26.68 -22.42
N CYS A 218 2.97 -26.68 -22.28
CA CYS A 218 2.05 -26.08 -23.27
C CYS A 218 2.38 -24.61 -23.57
N TYR A 219 2.74 -23.82 -22.54
CA TYR A 219 3.12 -22.42 -22.72
C TYR A 219 4.56 -22.25 -23.22
N GLN A 220 5.48 -23.13 -22.83
CA GLN A 220 6.88 -23.08 -23.26
C GLN A 220 7.03 -23.19 -24.79
N MET A 221 6.24 -24.05 -25.44
CA MET A 221 6.27 -24.24 -26.89
C MET A 221 5.99 -22.97 -27.71
N THR A 222 5.38 -21.96 -27.12
CA THR A 222 4.96 -20.71 -27.79
C THR A 222 5.46 -19.47 -27.06
N TYR A 223 6.36 -19.63 -26.08
CA TYR A 223 6.83 -18.50 -25.29
C TYR A 223 7.84 -17.69 -26.07
N GLU A 224 7.50 -16.44 -26.31
CA GLU A 224 8.36 -15.40 -26.87
C GLU A 224 8.65 -14.37 -25.77
N PRO A 225 9.78 -14.49 -25.05
CA PRO A 225 10.17 -13.51 -24.02
C PRO A 225 10.22 -12.09 -24.58
N LEU A 226 10.17 -11.08 -23.71
CA LEU A 226 10.55 -9.73 -24.14
C LEU A 226 12.01 -9.78 -24.60
N HIS A 227 12.34 -9.13 -25.70
CA HIS A 227 13.67 -9.17 -26.30
C HIS A 227 14.26 -7.77 -26.35
N ASP A 228 15.52 -7.62 -25.94
CA ASP A 228 16.12 -6.31 -25.68
C ASP A 228 16.15 -5.43 -26.94
N ASP A 229 16.51 -6.00 -28.09
CA ASP A 229 16.53 -5.27 -29.37
C ASP A 229 15.14 -5.04 -29.98
N MET A 230 14.34 -6.13 -30.08
CA MET A 230 13.05 -6.10 -30.78
C MET A 230 11.96 -5.35 -30.02
N ASP A 231 12.04 -5.33 -28.69
CA ASP A 231 11.09 -4.64 -27.81
C ASP A 231 11.75 -3.37 -27.18
N SER A 232 12.80 -2.84 -27.81
CA SER A 232 13.62 -1.74 -27.29
C SER A 232 12.86 -0.43 -27.07
N ASP A 233 11.72 -0.25 -27.72
CA ASP A 233 10.83 0.90 -27.60
C ASP A 233 9.80 0.76 -26.46
N LEU A 234 9.61 -0.45 -25.91
CA LEU A 234 8.67 -0.73 -24.84
C LEU A 234 9.23 -0.42 -23.45
N SER A 235 8.36 -0.03 -22.53
CA SER A 235 8.71 0.17 -21.12
C SER A 235 8.50 -1.12 -20.33
N TYR A 236 9.55 -1.67 -19.74
CA TYR A 236 9.46 -2.94 -19.03
C TYR A 236 10.54 -3.16 -17.97
N ILE A 237 10.26 -4.11 -17.08
CA ILE A 237 11.23 -4.74 -16.19
C ILE A 237 11.18 -6.26 -16.37
N LYS A 238 12.34 -6.90 -16.47
CA LYS A 238 12.53 -8.35 -16.37
C LYS A 238 13.13 -8.68 -15.02
N ILE A 239 12.54 -9.65 -14.34
CA ILE A 239 12.97 -10.16 -13.03
C ILE A 239 13.44 -11.60 -13.24
N PHE A 240 14.72 -11.86 -12.96
CA PHE A 240 15.33 -13.17 -13.14
C PHE A 240 15.50 -13.87 -11.79
N ASN A 241 15.09 -15.14 -11.71
CA ASN A 241 15.20 -16.03 -10.54
C ASN A 241 14.85 -15.30 -9.24
N VAL A 242 13.62 -14.78 -9.18
CA VAL A 242 13.03 -14.13 -7.99
C VAL A 242 13.89 -12.99 -7.41
N GLY A 243 14.45 -12.17 -8.30
CA GLY A 243 15.17 -10.95 -7.94
C GLY A 243 16.68 -11.06 -7.89
N SER A 244 17.25 -12.19 -8.32
CA SER A 244 18.71 -12.34 -8.47
C SER A 244 19.32 -11.31 -9.44
N ARG A 245 18.56 -10.91 -10.46
CA ARG A 245 18.95 -9.91 -11.46
C ARG A 245 17.71 -9.23 -12.02
N TYR A 246 17.88 -7.97 -12.39
CA TYR A 246 16.86 -7.16 -13.04
C TYR A 246 17.39 -6.59 -14.35
N LEU A 247 16.52 -6.44 -15.34
CA LEU A 247 16.78 -5.65 -16.54
C LEU A 247 15.61 -4.68 -16.70
N VAL A 248 15.91 -3.38 -16.81
CA VAL A 248 14.89 -2.32 -16.88
C VAL A 248 15.09 -1.54 -18.18
N ASN A 249 14.01 -1.34 -18.93
CA ASN A 249 14.03 -0.58 -20.18
C ASN A 249 13.00 0.56 -20.16
N ARG A 250 13.41 1.75 -20.60
CA ARG A 250 12.58 2.94 -20.86
C ARG A 250 11.52 3.26 -19.79
N VAL A 251 11.94 3.49 -18.55
CA VAL A 251 11.03 4.01 -17.50
C VAL A 251 10.51 5.40 -17.91
N GLN A 252 9.18 5.58 -17.97
CA GLN A 252 8.54 6.78 -18.52
C GLN A 252 8.13 7.79 -17.46
N ASP A 253 7.82 7.34 -16.24
CA ASP A 253 7.29 8.21 -15.18
C ASP A 253 7.57 7.68 -13.76
N HIS A 254 7.08 8.44 -12.78
CA HIS A 254 7.28 8.15 -11.36
C HIS A 254 6.58 6.87 -10.91
N ILE A 255 5.43 6.48 -11.50
CA ILE A 255 4.70 5.26 -11.12
C ILE A 255 5.53 4.05 -11.56
N GLN A 256 6.07 4.07 -12.77
CA GLN A 256 6.96 3.02 -13.28
C GLN A 256 8.26 2.96 -12.46
N SER A 257 8.86 4.12 -12.15
CA SER A 257 10.07 4.18 -11.32
C SER A 257 9.84 3.62 -9.91
N ARG A 258 8.74 3.99 -9.24
CA ARG A 258 8.36 3.42 -7.94
C ARG A 258 8.05 1.93 -8.01
N THR A 259 7.43 1.48 -9.10
CA THR A 259 7.20 0.05 -9.36
C THR A 259 8.52 -0.71 -9.44
N VAL A 260 9.49 -0.23 -10.22
CA VAL A 260 10.84 -0.83 -10.30
C VAL A 260 11.50 -0.86 -8.92
N TYR A 261 11.51 0.26 -8.21
CA TYR A 261 12.09 0.37 -6.87
C TYR A 261 11.48 -0.64 -5.89
N TYR A 262 10.15 -0.76 -5.85
CA TYR A 262 9.48 -1.74 -5.00
C TYR A 262 9.85 -3.18 -5.35
N LEU A 263 9.84 -3.53 -6.64
CA LEU A 263 10.16 -4.88 -7.11
C LEU A 263 11.60 -5.31 -6.83
N MET A 264 12.51 -4.34 -6.70
CA MET A 264 13.91 -4.57 -6.33
C MET A 264 14.11 -4.80 -4.82
N ASN A 265 13.13 -4.44 -3.98
CA ASN A 265 13.23 -4.57 -2.52
C ASN A 265 12.41 -5.72 -1.94
N ILE A 266 11.47 -6.29 -2.70
CA ILE A 266 10.70 -7.46 -2.24
C ILE A 266 11.48 -8.76 -2.43
N HIS A 267 11.29 -9.70 -1.51
CA HIS A 267 11.74 -11.09 -1.66
C HIS A 267 10.66 -12.08 -1.23
N VAL A 268 10.85 -13.36 -1.60
CA VAL A 268 9.90 -14.45 -1.32
C VAL A 268 10.34 -15.37 -0.18
N THR A 269 11.54 -15.16 0.39
CA THR A 269 12.00 -16.02 1.48
C THR A 269 11.04 -15.94 2.67
N PRO A 270 10.66 -17.09 3.26
CA PRO A 270 9.81 -17.12 4.44
C PRO A 270 10.46 -16.35 5.59
N ARG A 271 9.68 -15.49 6.25
CA ARG A 271 10.16 -14.63 7.34
C ARG A 271 9.03 -14.26 8.30
N SER A 272 9.38 -13.79 9.49
CA SER A 272 8.42 -13.29 10.49
C SER A 272 8.67 -11.82 10.81
N ILE A 273 7.61 -11.01 10.77
CA ILE A 273 7.63 -9.63 11.23
C ILE A 273 6.82 -9.56 12.53
N TYR A 274 7.40 -9.01 13.58
CA TYR A 274 6.74 -8.84 14.88
C TYR A 274 6.43 -7.36 15.06
N LEU A 275 5.17 -7.03 15.30
CA LEU A 275 4.75 -5.68 15.61
C LEU A 275 4.27 -5.63 17.06
N SER A 276 4.79 -4.68 17.82
CA SER A 276 4.25 -4.37 19.14
C SER A 276 4.29 -2.86 19.37
N ARG A 277 3.43 -2.40 20.28
CA ARG A 277 3.56 -1.05 20.84
C ARG A 277 4.66 -1.05 21.89
N HIS A 278 5.10 0.14 22.28
CA HIS A 278 5.76 0.32 23.57
C HIS A 278 4.92 -0.27 24.71
N GLY A 279 5.58 -0.59 25.84
CA GLY A 279 4.86 -0.83 27.09
C GLY A 279 4.00 0.37 27.49
N GLU A 280 3.00 0.15 28.34
CA GLU A 280 2.15 1.21 28.87
C GLU A 280 2.99 2.38 29.42
N SER A 281 2.64 3.60 29.03
CA SER A 281 3.33 4.83 29.45
C SER A 281 2.51 5.63 30.47
N GLU A 282 3.16 6.58 31.15
CA GLU A 282 2.48 7.47 32.11
C GLU A 282 1.32 8.25 31.46
N LEU A 283 1.50 8.75 30.22
CA LEU A 283 0.41 9.43 29.51
C LEU A 283 -0.72 8.48 29.11
N ASN A 284 -0.46 7.17 28.96
CA ASN A 284 -1.55 6.23 28.73
C ASN A 284 -2.44 6.09 29.97
N LEU A 285 -1.85 6.05 31.18
CA LEU A 285 -2.61 5.96 32.42
C LEU A 285 -3.59 7.12 32.56
N THR A 286 -3.14 8.34 32.26
CA THR A 286 -3.95 9.56 32.32
C THR A 286 -4.74 9.85 31.04
N GLY A 287 -4.79 8.91 30.09
CA GLY A 287 -5.52 9.03 28.83
C GLY A 287 -5.11 10.19 27.90
N ARG A 288 -3.89 10.69 28.04
CA ARG A 288 -3.34 11.79 27.23
C ARG A 288 -2.71 11.26 25.94
N ILE A 289 -2.94 11.95 24.83
CA ILE A 289 -2.37 11.59 23.52
C ILE A 289 -1.01 12.27 23.30
N GLY A 290 -0.18 11.72 22.40
CA GLY A 290 1.10 12.33 22.03
C GLY A 290 2.18 12.26 23.13
N GLY A 291 2.98 13.32 23.22
CA GLY A 291 4.04 13.53 24.21
C GLY A 291 5.20 12.52 24.15
N ASP A 292 6.13 12.66 25.10
CA ASP A 292 7.31 11.78 25.21
C ASP A 292 7.52 11.22 26.63
N SER A 293 6.43 10.82 27.28
CA SER A 293 6.51 10.18 28.60
C SER A 293 7.21 8.81 28.56
N GLY A 294 7.75 8.41 29.72
CA GLY A 294 8.36 7.10 29.92
C GLY A 294 7.33 6.00 30.24
N LEU A 295 7.84 4.79 30.41
CA LEU A 295 7.04 3.62 30.79
C LEU A 295 6.49 3.72 32.22
N SER A 296 5.24 3.30 32.38
CA SER A 296 4.63 2.99 33.69
C SER A 296 5.28 1.77 34.33
N ASN A 297 4.91 1.46 35.58
CA ASN A 297 5.35 0.22 36.23
C ASN A 297 4.92 -1.03 35.44
N ARG A 298 3.69 -1.06 34.91
CA ARG A 298 3.22 -2.17 34.06
C ARG A 298 3.93 -2.18 32.71
N GLY A 299 4.23 -1.00 32.14
CA GLY A 299 5.04 -0.90 30.92
C GLY A 299 6.43 -1.51 31.05
N LYS A 300 7.10 -1.30 32.20
CA LYS A 300 8.40 -1.93 32.49
C LYS A 300 8.28 -3.45 32.63
N GLN A 301 7.23 -3.95 33.29
CA GLN A 301 6.96 -5.39 33.38
C GLN A 301 6.74 -6.01 31.99
N PHE A 302 5.98 -5.33 31.12
CA PHE A 302 5.81 -5.75 29.74
C PHE A 302 7.13 -5.77 28.96
N ALA A 303 7.98 -4.77 29.12
CA ALA A 303 9.28 -4.71 28.43
C ALA A 303 10.15 -5.95 28.77
N HIS A 304 10.19 -6.35 30.04
CA HIS A 304 10.86 -7.58 30.46
C HIS A 304 10.17 -8.85 29.91
N ALA A 305 8.84 -8.90 29.92
CA ALA A 305 8.08 -10.02 29.35
C ALA A 305 8.33 -10.16 27.83
N LEU A 306 8.41 -9.05 27.11
CA LEU A 306 8.75 -9.01 25.68
C LEU A 306 10.17 -9.53 25.44
N GLY A 307 11.14 -9.12 26.26
CA GLY A 307 12.50 -9.65 26.22
C GLY A 307 12.55 -11.18 26.41
N ASN A 308 11.78 -11.70 27.36
CA ASN A 308 11.68 -13.15 27.60
C ASN A 308 10.98 -13.87 26.45
N PHE A 309 9.92 -13.28 25.88
CA PHE A 309 9.24 -13.81 24.70
C PHE A 309 10.19 -13.90 23.50
N VAL A 310 10.90 -12.82 23.18
CA VAL A 310 11.85 -12.80 22.06
C VAL A 310 12.93 -13.88 22.22
N LYS A 311 13.48 -14.03 23.43
CA LYS A 311 14.44 -15.10 23.74
C LYS A 311 13.85 -16.50 23.56
N SER A 312 12.61 -16.73 23.98
CA SER A 312 11.97 -18.04 23.87
C SER A 312 11.64 -18.45 22.43
N GLN A 313 11.49 -17.47 21.52
CA GLN A 313 11.25 -17.74 20.11
C GLN A 313 12.51 -18.21 19.35
N ASN A 314 13.72 -18.07 19.93
CA ASN A 314 15.00 -18.44 19.30
C ASN A 314 15.14 -17.92 17.86
N ILE A 315 14.79 -16.65 17.63
CA ILE A 315 14.78 -16.05 16.30
C ILE A 315 16.21 -15.73 15.87
N THR A 316 16.64 -16.28 14.74
CA THR A 316 17.93 -15.98 14.12
C THR A 316 17.92 -14.58 13.49
N ASP A 317 19.01 -13.84 13.69
CA ASP A 317 19.27 -12.53 13.08
C ASP A 317 18.12 -11.51 13.24
N LEU A 318 17.44 -11.52 14.38
CA LEU A 318 16.36 -10.59 14.68
C LEU A 318 16.89 -9.14 14.73
N LYS A 319 16.34 -8.29 13.86
CA LYS A 319 16.51 -6.84 13.97
C LYS A 319 15.43 -6.23 14.83
N VAL A 320 15.78 -5.26 15.66
CA VAL A 320 14.83 -4.53 16.51
C VAL A 320 14.82 -3.07 16.10
N TRP A 321 13.64 -2.53 15.79
CA TRP A 321 13.45 -1.12 15.44
C TRP A 321 12.54 -0.43 16.43
N THR A 322 12.89 0.81 16.77
CA THR A 322 12.11 1.67 17.65
C THR A 322 11.82 3.01 16.98
N SER A 323 10.86 3.76 17.55
CA SER A 323 10.82 5.20 17.32
C SER A 323 11.94 5.93 18.08
N HIS A 324 11.97 7.25 17.99
CA HIS A 324 12.86 8.09 18.82
C HIS A 324 12.22 8.44 20.18
N MET A 325 11.00 7.98 20.45
CA MET A 325 10.27 8.33 21.68
C MET A 325 10.70 7.42 22.84
N LYS A 326 10.88 8.01 24.02
CA LYS A 326 11.43 7.39 25.23
C LYS A 326 10.79 6.03 25.54
N ARG A 327 9.47 5.93 25.44
CA ARG A 327 8.71 4.70 25.75
C ARG A 327 9.04 3.51 24.85
N THR A 328 9.32 3.71 23.55
CA THR A 328 9.72 2.59 22.67
C THR A 328 11.17 2.17 22.94
N ILE A 329 12.03 3.15 23.17
CA ILE A 329 13.45 2.94 23.51
C ILE A 329 13.57 2.16 24.82
N GLN A 330 12.91 2.60 25.89
CA GLN A 330 12.91 1.89 27.19
C GLN A 330 12.36 0.47 27.07
N THR A 331 11.40 0.24 26.18
CA THR A 331 10.88 -1.10 25.92
C THR A 331 11.97 -1.97 25.27
N ALA A 332 12.68 -1.44 24.27
CA ALA A 332 13.76 -2.15 23.57
C ALA A 332 14.99 -2.40 24.45
N GLU A 333 15.36 -1.45 25.33
CA GLU A 333 16.48 -1.59 26.27
C GLU A 333 16.34 -2.85 27.15
N ALA A 334 15.11 -3.21 27.54
CA ALA A 334 14.84 -4.40 28.34
C ALA A 334 15.09 -5.74 27.61
N LEU A 335 15.17 -5.74 26.28
CA LEU A 335 15.49 -6.95 25.50
C LEU A 335 16.97 -7.31 25.60
N GLY A 336 17.85 -6.33 25.84
CA GLY A 336 19.31 -6.54 25.91
C GLY A 336 19.95 -6.88 24.56
N VAL A 337 19.36 -6.44 23.46
CA VAL A 337 19.89 -6.62 22.08
C VAL A 337 20.05 -5.27 21.38
N PRO A 338 20.90 -5.16 20.34
CA PRO A 338 20.99 -3.95 19.54
C PRO A 338 19.65 -3.58 18.90
N TYR A 339 19.34 -2.29 18.84
CA TYR A 339 18.17 -1.76 18.17
C TYR A 339 18.51 -0.49 17.39
N GLU A 340 17.73 -0.22 16.35
CA GLU A 340 17.86 0.96 15.50
C GLU A 340 16.66 1.90 15.70
N GLN A 341 16.94 3.19 15.84
CA GLN A 341 15.90 4.20 16.04
C GLN A 341 15.54 4.84 14.71
N TRP A 342 14.25 4.91 14.41
CA TRP A 342 13.70 5.50 13.21
C TRP A 342 12.74 6.63 13.56
N LYS A 343 13.09 7.88 13.23
CA LYS A 343 12.19 9.02 13.45
C LYS A 343 10.85 8.84 12.72
N ALA A 344 10.87 8.15 11.57
CA ALA A 344 9.67 7.77 10.82
C ALA A 344 8.71 6.86 11.60
N LEU A 345 9.15 6.20 12.68
CA LEU A 345 8.31 5.40 13.56
C LEU A 345 7.73 6.19 14.75
N ASN A 346 7.99 7.49 14.89
CA ASN A 346 7.34 8.32 15.92
C ASN A 346 5.82 8.31 15.77
N GLU A 347 5.10 8.40 16.89
CA GLU A 347 3.63 8.49 16.89
C GLU A 347 3.14 9.65 16.01
N ILE A 348 1.89 9.56 15.56
CA ILE A 348 1.22 10.67 14.86
C ILE A 348 1.30 11.95 15.70
N ASP A 349 1.72 13.04 15.07
CA ASP A 349 1.78 14.36 15.70
C ASP A 349 0.38 14.97 15.80
N ALA A 350 -0.12 15.15 17.03
CA ALA A 350 -1.43 15.75 17.31
C ALA A 350 -1.39 17.29 17.29
N GLY A 351 -0.25 17.90 16.98
CA GLY A 351 -0.06 19.35 16.85
C GLY A 351 -0.48 20.09 18.12
N VAL A 352 -1.45 20.99 17.99
CA VAL A 352 -1.97 21.75 19.14
C VAL A 352 -2.70 20.90 20.19
N CYS A 353 -3.03 19.64 19.88
CA CYS A 353 -3.69 18.69 20.77
C CYS A 353 -2.72 17.71 21.46
N GLU A 354 -1.41 17.89 21.29
CA GLU A 354 -0.42 17.10 22.02
C GLU A 354 -0.61 17.21 23.54
N GLU A 355 -0.41 16.10 24.24
CA GLU A 355 -0.55 15.97 25.70
C GLU A 355 -1.95 16.22 26.26
N MET A 356 -2.99 16.34 25.42
CA MET A 356 -4.38 16.48 25.87
C MET A 356 -5.11 15.12 26.01
N THR A 357 -6.13 15.05 26.86
CA THR A 357 -7.12 13.96 26.82
C THR A 357 -8.15 14.21 25.72
N TYR A 358 -8.95 13.19 25.37
CA TYR A 358 -10.01 13.37 24.37
C TYR A 358 -11.13 14.29 24.86
N GLU A 359 -11.40 14.30 26.16
CA GLU A 359 -12.33 15.18 26.86
C GLU A 359 -11.87 16.64 26.72
N GLU A 360 -10.59 16.93 27.01
CA GLU A 360 -10.01 18.27 26.86
C GLU A 360 -10.07 18.74 25.38
N ILE A 361 -9.88 17.83 24.42
CA ILE A 361 -10.02 18.16 22.99
C ILE A 361 -11.48 18.46 22.64
N GLN A 362 -12.43 17.68 23.13
CA GLN A 362 -13.86 17.93 22.89
C GLN A 362 -14.33 19.24 23.54
N GLU A 363 -13.79 19.59 24.71
CA GLU A 363 -14.11 20.84 25.41
C GLU A 363 -13.52 22.06 24.68
N HIS A 364 -12.22 22.02 24.35
CA HIS A 364 -11.51 23.17 23.76
C HIS A 364 -11.67 23.29 22.24
N PHE A 365 -11.84 22.16 21.54
CA PHE A 365 -11.88 22.08 20.08
C PHE A 365 -13.00 21.14 19.57
N PRO A 366 -14.29 21.38 19.92
CA PRO A 366 -15.40 20.48 19.58
C PRO A 366 -15.57 20.27 18.06
N GLU A 367 -15.29 21.31 17.27
CA GLU A 367 -15.34 21.18 15.80
C GLU A 367 -14.27 20.24 15.27
N GLU A 368 -13.02 20.36 15.75
CA GLU A 368 -11.91 19.51 15.33
C GLU A 368 -12.13 18.05 15.75
N PHE A 369 -12.68 17.84 16.95
CA PHE A 369 -13.03 16.51 17.44
C PHE A 369 -14.07 15.83 16.54
N ALA A 370 -15.13 16.54 16.15
CA ALA A 370 -16.15 16.03 15.23
C ALA A 370 -15.62 15.83 13.80
N LEU A 371 -14.81 16.77 13.27
CA LEU A 371 -14.18 16.64 11.95
C LEU A 371 -13.28 15.40 11.87
N ARG A 372 -12.55 15.11 12.95
CA ARG A 372 -11.73 13.91 13.04
C ARG A 372 -12.56 12.63 13.05
N ASP A 373 -13.74 12.64 13.66
CA ASP A 373 -14.64 11.48 13.65
C ASP A 373 -15.29 11.24 12.28
N GLN A 374 -15.55 12.31 11.52
CA GLN A 374 -16.13 12.24 10.18
C GLN A 374 -15.21 11.56 9.16
N ASP A 375 -13.93 11.95 9.11
CA ASP A 375 -12.92 11.32 8.25
C ASP A 375 -11.58 11.26 8.97
N LYS A 376 -11.44 10.26 9.83
CA LYS A 376 -10.27 10.04 10.68
C LYS A 376 -8.98 9.76 9.90
N TYR A 377 -9.09 9.31 8.64
CA TYR A 377 -7.92 9.04 7.81
C TYR A 377 -7.33 10.34 7.25
N ARG A 378 -8.17 11.21 6.67
CA ARG A 378 -7.73 12.46 6.02
C ARG A 378 -7.66 13.65 6.96
N TYR A 379 -8.35 13.61 8.09
CA TYR A 379 -8.28 14.68 9.09
C TYR A 379 -6.84 14.92 9.52
N ARG A 380 -6.40 16.16 9.39
CA ARG A 380 -5.10 16.63 9.88
C ARG A 380 -5.31 17.49 11.11
N TYR A 381 -4.63 17.14 12.19
CA TYR A 381 -4.58 17.99 13.39
C TYR A 381 -4.02 19.37 13.04
N PRO A 382 -4.52 20.47 13.64
CA PRO A 382 -3.91 21.78 13.45
C PRO A 382 -2.44 21.77 13.86
N LYS A 383 -1.55 22.11 12.91
CA LYS A 383 -0.09 22.03 13.06
C LYS A 383 0.46 20.62 13.35
N GLY A 384 -0.31 19.57 13.06
CA GLY A 384 0.09 18.18 13.21
C GLY A 384 -0.09 17.37 11.93
N GLU A 385 -0.30 16.07 12.08
CA GLU A 385 -0.38 15.07 11.01
C GLU A 385 -1.80 14.49 10.86
N SER A 386 -2.05 13.89 9.70
CA SER A 386 -3.14 12.93 9.45
C SER A 386 -2.59 11.49 9.34
N TYR A 387 -3.47 10.49 9.26
CA TYR A 387 -3.03 9.13 8.91
C TYR A 387 -2.48 9.07 7.47
N GLU A 388 -2.99 9.91 6.56
CA GLU A 388 -2.46 10.06 5.21
C GLU A 388 -1.01 10.56 5.21
N ASP A 389 -0.67 11.53 6.07
CA ASP A 389 0.72 11.99 6.26
C ASP A 389 1.60 10.87 6.83
N LEU A 390 1.06 10.10 7.78
CA LEU A 390 1.76 8.99 8.42
C LEU A 390 2.10 7.87 7.43
N VAL A 391 1.20 7.55 6.52
CA VAL A 391 1.42 6.60 5.42
C VAL A 391 2.60 7.04 4.55
N GLN A 392 2.64 8.31 4.14
CA GLN A 392 3.75 8.84 3.34
C GLN A 392 5.08 8.78 4.11
N ARG A 393 5.06 9.13 5.40
CA ARG A 393 6.23 9.07 6.29
C ARG A 393 6.74 7.64 6.53
N LEU A 394 5.85 6.65 6.52
CA LEU A 394 6.18 5.24 6.76
C LEU A 394 6.56 4.47 5.49
N GLU A 395 6.45 5.05 4.30
CA GLU A 395 6.85 4.40 3.04
C GLU A 395 8.28 3.83 3.11
N PRO A 396 9.32 4.57 3.57
CA PRO A 396 10.68 4.02 3.69
C PRO A 396 10.78 2.83 4.67
N VAL A 397 9.99 2.84 5.75
CA VAL A 397 9.94 1.74 6.72
C VAL A 397 9.35 0.49 6.08
N ILE A 398 8.27 0.62 5.29
CA ILE A 398 7.68 -0.50 4.55
C ILE A 398 8.68 -1.08 3.54
N MET A 399 9.41 -0.23 2.81
CA MET A 399 10.43 -0.71 1.87
C MET A 399 11.51 -1.53 2.57
N GLU A 400 11.99 -1.06 3.72
CA GLU A 400 13.00 -1.79 4.49
C GLU A 400 12.42 -3.07 5.10
N LEU A 401 11.18 -3.08 5.61
CA LEU A 401 10.49 -4.31 6.05
C LEU A 401 10.29 -5.32 4.92
N GLU A 402 10.15 -4.85 3.68
CA GLU A 402 10.05 -5.73 2.52
C GLU A 402 11.38 -6.40 2.16
N ARG A 403 12.50 -5.75 2.51
CA ARG A 403 13.89 -6.18 2.27
C ARG A 403 14.47 -7.06 3.38
N GLN A 404 14.01 -6.88 4.61
CA GLN A 404 14.50 -7.60 5.77
C GLN A 404 13.83 -8.97 5.93
N GLU A 405 14.49 -9.86 6.69
CA GLU A 405 13.92 -11.13 7.14
C GLU A 405 13.16 -10.95 8.46
N ASN A 406 13.78 -11.30 9.59
CA ASN A 406 13.13 -11.25 10.91
C ASN A 406 13.29 -9.86 11.54
N VAL A 407 12.18 -9.15 11.76
CA VAL A 407 12.18 -7.81 12.35
C VAL A 407 11.14 -7.70 13.45
N LEU A 408 11.51 -7.14 14.58
CA LEU A 408 10.60 -6.66 15.63
C LEU A 408 10.53 -5.13 15.57
N VAL A 409 9.34 -4.59 15.36
CA VAL A 409 9.08 -3.14 15.37
C VAL A 409 8.32 -2.78 16.65
N ILE A 410 8.94 -2.00 17.52
CA ILE A 410 8.36 -1.44 18.74
C ILE A 410 7.96 0.01 18.46
N CYS A 411 6.66 0.25 18.29
CA CYS A 411 6.14 1.54 17.82
C CYS A 411 4.93 2.00 18.64
N HIS A 412 3.96 2.66 17.99
CA HIS A 412 2.83 3.33 18.64
C HIS A 412 1.50 2.97 17.98
N GLN A 413 0.38 3.47 18.51
CA GLN A 413 -0.93 3.00 18.08
C GLN A 413 -1.24 3.39 16.63
N ALA A 414 -1.06 4.66 16.23
CA ALA A 414 -1.38 5.08 14.86
C ALA A 414 -0.36 4.50 13.86
N VAL A 415 0.92 4.47 14.24
CA VAL A 415 1.99 3.86 13.43
C VAL A 415 1.74 2.38 13.17
N MET A 416 1.45 1.60 14.22
CA MET A 416 1.19 0.17 14.10
C MET A 416 -0.03 -0.13 13.23
N ARG A 417 -1.07 0.71 13.30
CA ARG A 417 -2.24 0.62 12.41
C ARG A 417 -1.86 0.80 10.94
N CYS A 418 -1.04 1.79 10.60
CA CYS A 418 -0.56 1.99 9.23
C CYS A 418 0.25 0.79 8.71
N LEU A 419 1.16 0.26 9.54
CA LEU A 419 1.96 -0.92 9.18
C LEU A 419 1.08 -2.15 9.00
N LEU A 420 0.14 -2.40 9.91
CA LEU A 420 -0.81 -3.51 9.78
C LEU A 420 -1.70 -3.37 8.55
N ALA A 421 -2.19 -2.17 8.26
CA ALA A 421 -3.02 -1.96 7.09
C ALA A 421 -2.29 -2.31 5.79
N TYR A 422 -0.99 -2.01 5.71
CA TYR A 422 -0.16 -2.46 4.59
C TYR A 422 -0.10 -3.99 4.51
N PHE A 423 0.24 -4.70 5.58
CA PHE A 423 0.41 -6.16 5.52
C PHE A 423 -0.90 -6.92 5.34
N LEU A 424 -2.01 -6.36 5.84
CA LEU A 424 -3.34 -6.98 5.83
C LEU A 424 -4.25 -6.47 4.71
N ASP A 425 -3.73 -5.62 3.82
CA ASP A 425 -4.46 -5.06 2.67
C ASP A 425 -5.77 -4.36 3.10
N LYS A 426 -5.66 -3.50 4.13
CA LYS A 426 -6.79 -2.76 4.69
C LYS A 426 -6.95 -1.39 4.05
N SER A 427 -8.21 -1.03 3.84
CA SER A 427 -8.57 0.24 3.21
C SER A 427 -8.20 1.44 4.09
N ALA A 428 -8.10 2.62 3.47
CA ALA A 428 -7.90 3.89 4.17
C ALA A 428 -9.01 4.16 5.21
N GLU A 429 -10.23 3.67 4.97
CA GLU A 429 -11.35 3.82 5.91
C GLU A 429 -11.20 2.91 7.15
N GLU A 430 -10.76 1.66 6.97
CA GLU A 430 -10.56 0.71 8.08
C GLU A 430 -9.30 1.01 8.90
N LEU A 431 -8.25 1.54 8.27
CA LEU A 431 -6.91 1.70 8.83
C LEU A 431 -6.91 2.41 10.20
N PRO A 432 -7.55 3.58 10.39
CA PRO A 432 -7.54 4.30 11.67
C PRO A 432 -8.23 3.57 12.83
N TYR A 433 -8.91 2.46 12.55
CA TYR A 433 -9.72 1.68 13.49
C TYR A 433 -9.20 0.25 13.68
N LEU A 434 -8.04 -0.11 13.13
CA LEU A 434 -7.44 -1.42 13.42
C LEU A 434 -7.09 -1.54 14.91
N LYS A 435 -7.35 -2.72 15.49
CA LYS A 435 -7.08 -2.99 16.91
C LYS A 435 -5.61 -3.35 17.13
N CYS A 436 -4.92 -2.50 17.89
CA CYS A 436 -3.51 -2.65 18.25
C CYS A 436 -3.37 -2.47 19.78
N PRO A 437 -3.82 -3.45 20.58
CA PRO A 437 -3.83 -3.31 22.03
C PRO A 437 -2.41 -3.19 22.60
N LEU A 438 -2.30 -2.56 23.78
CA LEU A 438 -1.05 -2.59 24.55
C LEU A 438 -0.69 -4.03 24.94
N HIS A 439 0.58 -4.24 25.23
CA HIS A 439 1.14 -5.48 25.78
C HIS A 439 0.90 -6.76 24.97
N THR A 440 0.65 -6.59 23.67
CA THR A 440 0.38 -7.66 22.73
C THR A 440 1.37 -7.60 21.58
N VAL A 441 1.91 -8.75 21.18
CA VAL A 441 2.75 -8.90 20.00
C VAL A 441 1.88 -9.46 18.87
N LEU A 442 1.89 -8.79 17.71
CA LEU A 442 1.32 -9.32 16.49
C LEU A 442 2.44 -9.91 15.64
N LYS A 443 2.46 -11.23 15.50
CA LYS A 443 3.38 -11.93 14.61
C LYS A 443 2.74 -12.05 13.23
N LEU A 444 3.39 -11.46 12.25
CA LEU A 444 3.02 -11.43 10.85
C LEU A 444 3.89 -12.42 10.08
N THR A 445 3.26 -13.38 9.41
CA THR A 445 3.94 -14.30 8.49
C THR A 445 3.40 -14.07 7.07
N PRO A 446 4.14 -13.34 6.20
CA PRO A 446 3.75 -13.15 4.82
C PRO A 446 3.57 -14.48 4.10
N VAL A 447 2.47 -14.62 3.38
CA VAL A 447 2.15 -15.79 2.55
C VAL A 447 1.79 -15.36 1.14
N ALA A 448 1.72 -16.29 0.20
CA ALA A 448 1.60 -15.98 -1.23
C ALA A 448 0.44 -15.03 -1.62
N TYR A 449 -0.63 -14.97 -0.82
CA TYR A 449 -1.80 -14.14 -1.09
C TYR A 449 -2.18 -13.17 0.03
N GLY A 450 -1.31 -12.96 1.02
CA GLY A 450 -1.63 -12.08 2.15
C GLY A 450 -0.62 -12.24 3.29
N CYS A 451 -1.11 -12.13 4.52
CA CYS A 451 -0.29 -12.29 5.71
C CYS A 451 -1.10 -13.02 6.78
N LYS A 452 -0.51 -14.06 7.39
CA LYS A 452 -1.06 -14.65 8.61
C LYS A 452 -0.74 -13.75 9.79
N VAL A 453 -1.67 -13.62 10.74
CA VAL A 453 -1.51 -12.83 11.95
C VAL A 453 -1.77 -13.71 13.16
N GLU A 454 -0.81 -13.77 14.06
CA GLU A 454 -0.95 -14.40 15.37
C GLU A 454 -0.86 -13.32 16.44
N SER A 455 -1.85 -13.25 17.33
CA SER A 455 -1.90 -12.27 18.42
C SER A 455 -1.48 -12.92 19.73
N ILE A 456 -0.44 -12.38 20.36
CA ILE A 456 0.21 -12.98 21.53
C ILE A 456 0.21 -11.94 22.65
N TYR A 457 -0.73 -12.07 23.57
CA TYR A 457 -0.80 -11.23 24.78
C TYR A 457 0.21 -11.73 25.82
N LEU A 458 1.06 -10.84 26.34
CA LEU A 458 2.15 -11.22 27.25
C LEU A 458 1.77 -11.22 28.74
N ASN A 459 0.46 -11.29 29.03
CA ASN A 459 -0.09 -11.45 30.38
C ASN A 459 0.30 -10.32 31.37
N ILE A 460 0.41 -9.08 30.88
CA ILE A 460 0.59 -7.88 31.69
C ILE A 460 -0.55 -6.92 31.39
N GLU A 461 -1.34 -6.57 32.40
CA GLU A 461 -2.47 -5.64 32.21
C GLU A 461 -2.03 -4.27 31.69
N ALA A 462 -2.92 -3.59 30.98
CA ALA A 462 -2.76 -2.22 30.53
C ALA A 462 -4.13 -1.55 30.36
N VAL A 463 -4.15 -0.22 30.37
CA VAL A 463 -5.32 0.56 29.93
C VAL A 463 -5.70 0.25 28.49
N ASN A 464 -6.99 0.41 28.16
CA ASN A 464 -7.44 0.38 26.79
C ASN A 464 -7.30 1.77 26.17
N THR A 465 -6.63 1.88 25.03
CA THR A 465 -6.49 3.15 24.28
C THR A 465 -7.24 3.13 22.94
N HIS A 466 -8.06 2.08 22.72
CA HIS A 466 -8.83 1.89 21.51
C HIS A 466 -10.18 2.61 21.62
N ARG A 467 -10.37 3.59 20.73
CA ARG A 467 -11.65 4.26 20.49
C ARG A 467 -12.27 3.76 19.19
N GLU A 468 -13.45 3.17 19.31
CA GLU A 468 -14.26 2.67 18.19
C GLU A 468 -14.75 3.82 17.29
N LYS A 469 -15.29 3.50 16.11
CA LYS A 469 -15.88 4.51 15.20
C LYS A 469 -17.25 4.93 15.76
N PRO A 470 -17.46 6.20 16.13
CA PRO A 470 -18.76 6.67 16.62
C PRO A 470 -19.82 6.64 15.52
N MET A 471 -21.07 6.39 15.90
CA MET A 471 -22.20 6.36 14.96
C MET A 471 -22.63 7.77 14.52
N ASN A 472 -22.78 8.68 15.48
CA ASN A 472 -23.07 10.09 15.22
C ASN A 472 -21.76 10.88 15.22
N VAL A 473 -21.47 11.59 14.14
CA VAL A 473 -20.24 12.39 13.94
C VAL A 473 -20.53 13.87 13.68
N ALA A 474 -21.77 14.30 13.92
CA ALA A 474 -22.17 15.69 13.72
C ALA A 474 -21.43 16.63 14.67
N VAL A 475 -21.06 17.81 14.17
CA VAL A 475 -20.41 18.86 15.00
C VAL A 475 -21.34 19.37 16.10
N SER A 476 -22.66 19.31 15.87
CA SER A 476 -23.70 19.77 16.79
C SER A 476 -24.17 18.70 17.78
N ARG A 477 -23.54 17.52 17.82
CA ARG A 477 -23.92 16.46 18.77
C ARG A 477 -23.56 16.86 20.20
N ASP A 478 -24.26 16.32 21.18
CA ASP A 478 -24.00 16.62 22.59
C ASP A 478 -22.59 16.12 23.00
N PRO A 479 -21.88 16.84 23.90
CA PRO A 479 -20.54 16.42 24.34
C PRO A 479 -20.49 15.02 24.94
N GLU A 480 -21.51 14.60 25.69
CA GLU A 480 -21.60 13.25 26.26
C GLU A 480 -21.66 12.19 25.15
N GLU A 481 -22.44 12.43 24.09
CA GLU A 481 -22.51 11.54 22.92
C GLU A 481 -21.20 11.51 22.13
N ALA A 482 -20.47 12.63 22.05
CA ALA A 482 -19.16 12.69 21.41
C ALA A 482 -18.11 11.82 22.13
N LEU A 483 -18.24 11.71 23.46
CA LEU A 483 -17.31 11.01 24.34
C LEU A 483 -17.65 9.54 24.57
N ASP A 484 -18.83 9.05 24.16
CA ASP A 484 -19.29 7.66 24.38
C ASP A 484 -18.32 6.56 23.90
N THR A 485 -17.49 6.86 22.90
CA THR A 485 -16.48 5.91 22.39
C THR A 485 -15.07 6.12 22.96
N VAL A 486 -14.86 7.15 23.79
CA VAL A 486 -13.59 7.41 24.46
C VAL A 486 -13.41 6.37 25.58
N PRO A 487 -12.27 5.64 25.61
CA PRO A 487 -12.05 4.63 26.63
C PRO A 487 -11.73 5.27 27.98
N ASP A 488 -12.17 4.61 29.06
CA ASP A 488 -11.85 5.01 30.42
C ASP A 488 -10.33 5.05 30.69
N HIS A 489 -9.92 6.01 31.49
CA HIS A 489 -8.54 6.20 31.94
C HIS A 489 -8.50 6.47 33.46
N PHE A 490 -7.33 6.27 34.08
CA PHE A 490 -7.14 6.33 35.54
C PHE A 490 -7.00 7.74 36.11
#